data_AF-A0A5B9Y5C6-F1
#
_entry.id   AF-A0A5B9Y5C6-F1
#
_cell.length_a   1.000
_cell.length_b   1.000
_cell.length_c   1.000
_cell.angle_alpha   90.00
_cell.angle_beta   90.00
_cell.angle_gamma   90.00
#
_symmetry.space_group_name_H-M   'P 1'
#
loop_
_entity.id
_entity.type
_entity.pdbx_description
1 polymer ?
#
loop_
_entity_poly.entity_id
_entity_poly.type
_entity_poly.pdbx_seq_one_letter_code
_entity_poly.pdbx_strand_id
1 'polypeptide(L)'
;MSKVITGIILISFCSALFLSAVIFMTIKLFKLKKLENQRIFKNKTSYIWFYIIVFCLTPLLFCSSLGLGIYSLTLNEESAKEITLAFNIVYLVYVGYILIVILVGEKYYKSMIVVQQNDIYYFVDGTKIAKSQIVGFNNTLRRNVLIINYLSEGRNEVYYIKYHWSLKDWFLEKDN
;
A
#
# COMPACT_ATOMS: atom_id res chain seq x y z
N MET A 1 5.08 1.03 34.56
CA MET A 1 4.72 -0.29 34.01
C MET A 1 3.44 -0.29 33.17
N SER A 2 2.27 0.12 33.68
CA SER A 2 1.00 0.09 32.93
C SER A 2 1.07 0.75 31.53
N LYS A 3 1.67 1.93 31.40
CA LYS A 3 1.81 2.65 30.11
C LYS A 3 2.62 1.88 29.06
N VAL A 4 3.69 1.20 29.46
CA VAL A 4 4.55 0.41 28.56
C VAL A 4 3.78 -0.80 28.03
N ILE A 5 3.04 -1.49 28.91
CA ILE A 5 2.20 -2.63 28.53
C ILE A 5 1.12 -2.20 27.54
N THR A 6 0.43 -1.08 27.78
CA THR A 6 -0.55 -0.52 26.84
C THR A 6 0.08 -0.22 25.48
N GLY A 7 1.28 0.36 25.45
CA GLY A 7 2.02 0.62 24.21
C GLY A 7 2.35 -0.66 23.44
N ILE A 8 2.82 -1.71 24.13
CA ILE A 8 3.12 -3.02 23.51
C ILE A 8 1.87 -3.65 22.90
N ILE A 9 0.72 -3.60 23.59
CA ILE A 9 -0.56 -4.08 23.07
C ILE A 9 -0.93 -3.33 21.79
N LEU A 10 -0.79 -1.99 21.80
CA LEU A 10 -1.12 -1.16 20.64
C LEU A 10 -0.19 -1.41 19.45
N ILE A 11 1.12 -1.53 19.68
CA ILE A 11 2.10 -1.92 18.65
C ILE A 11 1.68 -3.26 18.03
N SER A 12 1.40 -4.25 18.87
CA SER A 12 1.03 -5.60 18.42
C SER A 12 -0.25 -5.60 17.57
N PHE A 13 -1.27 -4.84 17.98
CA PHE A 13 -2.49 -4.65 17.23
C PHE A 13 -2.25 -3.97 15.88
N CYS A 14 -1.49 -2.87 15.85
CA CYS A 14 -1.14 -2.17 14.61
C CYS A 14 -0.28 -3.05 13.68
N SER A 15 0.66 -3.83 14.20
CA SER A 15 1.45 -4.80 13.44
C SER A 15 0.56 -5.85 12.78
N ALA A 16 -0.41 -6.39 13.53
CA ALA A 16 -1.36 -7.37 13.00
C ALA A 16 -2.25 -6.78 11.88
N LEU A 17 -2.74 -5.54 12.07
CA LEU A 17 -3.48 -4.82 11.03
C LEU A 17 -2.62 -4.59 9.78
N PHE A 18 -1.39 -4.12 9.94
CA PHE A 18 -0.48 -3.92 8.81
C PHE A 18 -0.18 -5.24 8.07
N LEU A 19 0.12 -6.30 8.81
CA LEU A 19 0.43 -7.60 8.24
C LEU A 19 -0.76 -8.17 7.46
N SER A 20 -1.97 -8.05 7.99
CA SER A 20 -3.18 -8.50 7.26
C SER A 20 -3.39 -7.74 5.95
N ALA A 21 -3.15 -6.41 5.95
CA ALA A 21 -3.18 -5.61 4.73
C ALA A 21 -2.11 -6.05 3.71
N VAL A 22 -0.88 -6.30 4.16
CA VAL A 22 0.22 -6.79 3.29
C VAL A 22 -0.10 -8.17 2.72
N ILE A 23 -0.62 -9.09 3.52
CA ILE A 23 -1.03 -10.43 3.06
C ILE A 23 -2.12 -10.32 2.00
N PHE A 24 -3.17 -9.54 2.26
CA PHE A 24 -4.27 -9.33 1.32
C PHE A 24 -3.78 -8.77 -0.02
N MET A 25 -2.90 -7.77 0.03
CA MET A 25 -2.26 -7.19 -1.14
C MET A 25 -1.39 -8.21 -1.89
N THR A 26 -0.61 -9.02 -1.17
CA THR A 26 0.26 -10.03 -1.76
C THR A 26 -0.55 -11.11 -2.48
N ILE A 27 -1.67 -11.56 -1.90
CA ILE A 27 -2.60 -12.51 -2.53
C ILE A 27 -3.14 -11.94 -3.85
N LYS A 28 -3.56 -10.67 -3.86
CA LYS A 28 -4.06 -9.99 -5.06
C LYS A 28 -2.99 -9.90 -6.15
N LEU A 29 -1.76 -9.53 -5.80
CA LEU A 29 -0.63 -9.52 -6.73
C LEU A 29 -0.30 -10.89 -7.29
N PHE A 30 -0.36 -11.93 -6.45
CA PHE A 30 -0.08 -13.30 -6.89
C PHE A 30 -1.14 -13.80 -7.87
N LYS A 31 -2.43 -13.47 -7.63
CA LYS A 31 -3.51 -13.76 -8.58
C LYS A 31 -3.30 -13.10 -9.93
N LEU A 32 -2.87 -11.83 -9.96
CA LEU A 32 -2.57 -11.12 -11.21
C LEU A 32 -1.40 -11.76 -11.96
N LYS A 33 -0.32 -12.14 -11.27
CA LYS A 33 0.85 -12.77 -11.91
C LYS A 33 0.56 -14.11 -12.57
N LYS A 34 -0.48 -14.83 -12.12
CA LYS A 34 -0.87 -16.14 -12.67
C LYS A 34 -1.57 -16.08 -14.02
N LEU A 35 -1.93 -14.88 -14.51
CA LEU A 35 -2.60 -14.75 -15.81
C LEU A 35 -1.61 -15.07 -16.94
N GLU A 36 -1.92 -16.04 -17.80
CA GLU A 36 -1.10 -16.41 -18.96
C GLU A 36 -1.29 -15.42 -20.13
N ASN A 37 -0.29 -15.28 -21.01
CA ASN A 37 -0.31 -14.39 -22.18
C ASN A 37 -0.68 -12.94 -21.84
N GLN A 38 0.03 -12.39 -20.85
CA GLN A 38 -0.28 -11.08 -20.26
C GLN A 38 0.70 -9.99 -20.70
N ARG A 39 0.16 -8.81 -21.04
CA ARG A 39 0.93 -7.56 -21.08
C ARG A 39 0.84 -6.92 -19.70
N ILE A 40 1.99 -6.66 -19.07
CA ILE A 40 2.05 -6.18 -17.68
C ILE A 40 2.64 -4.78 -17.64
N PHE A 41 1.90 -3.84 -17.06
CA PHE A 41 2.46 -2.58 -16.59
C PHE A 41 2.95 -2.71 -15.15
N LYS A 42 4.15 -2.19 -14.88
CA LYS A 42 4.71 -2.11 -13.53
C LYS A 42 5.28 -0.73 -13.27
N ASN A 43 4.70 -0.01 -12.31
CA ASN A 43 5.29 1.22 -11.80
C ASN A 43 6.47 0.86 -10.88
N LYS A 44 7.70 0.93 -11.40
CA LYS A 44 8.93 0.58 -10.68
C LYS A 44 9.06 1.36 -9.37
N THR A 45 8.73 2.65 -9.38
CA THR A 45 8.86 3.52 -8.21
C THR A 45 7.92 3.08 -7.09
N SER A 46 6.63 2.91 -7.38
CA SER A 46 5.66 2.44 -6.38
C SER A 46 5.99 1.04 -5.88
N TYR A 47 6.47 0.17 -6.78
CA TYR A 47 6.90 -1.17 -6.40
C TYR A 47 8.09 -1.13 -5.43
N ILE A 48 9.15 -0.38 -5.73
CA ILE A 48 10.32 -0.26 -4.84
C ILE A 48 9.91 0.29 -3.48
N TRP A 49 9.11 1.35 -3.44
CA TRP A 49 8.62 1.92 -2.17
C TRP A 49 7.80 0.93 -1.35
N PHE A 50 6.98 0.10 -1.98
CA PHE A 50 6.27 -0.97 -1.29
C PHE A 50 7.23 -1.93 -0.57
N TYR A 51 8.31 -2.37 -1.25
CA TYR A 51 9.30 -3.25 -0.62
C TYR A 51 10.10 -2.55 0.49
N ILE A 52 10.49 -1.28 0.29
CA ILE A 52 11.18 -0.49 1.32
C ILE A 52 10.31 -0.36 2.59
N ILE A 53 9.02 -0.07 2.42
CA ILE A 53 8.08 0.05 3.55
C ILE A 53 7.94 -1.30 4.28
N VAL A 54 7.68 -2.38 3.53
CA VAL A 54 7.38 -3.70 4.11
C VAL A 54 8.60 -4.37 4.73
N PHE A 55 9.77 -4.29 4.09
CA PHE A 55 10.96 -5.06 4.48
C PHE A 55 12.05 -4.23 5.17
N CYS A 56 11.99 -2.89 5.12
CA CYS A 56 12.99 -2.04 5.79
C CYS A 56 12.37 -1.16 6.88
N LEU A 57 11.47 -0.24 6.51
CA LEU A 57 10.97 0.77 7.46
C LEU A 57 10.10 0.17 8.56
N THR A 58 9.11 -0.66 8.20
CA THR A 58 8.20 -1.25 9.20
C THR A 58 8.93 -2.18 10.19
N PRO A 59 9.80 -3.12 9.75
CA PRO A 59 10.55 -3.95 10.67
C PRO A 59 11.50 -3.14 11.57
N LEU A 60 12.18 -2.13 11.02
CA LEU A 60 13.08 -1.27 11.79
C LEU A 60 12.34 -0.56 12.91
N LEU A 61 11.20 0.08 12.61
CA LEU A 61 10.41 0.79 13.61
C LEU A 61 9.79 -0.17 14.64
N PHE A 62 9.32 -1.34 14.20
CA PHE A 62 8.77 -2.37 15.09
C PHE A 62 9.81 -2.89 16.08
N CYS A 63 10.98 -3.33 15.59
CA CYS A 63 12.07 -3.83 16.42
C CYS A 63 12.59 -2.76 17.37
N SER A 64 12.70 -1.50 16.91
CA SER A 64 13.11 -0.38 17.77
C SER A 64 12.09 -0.12 18.87
N SER A 65 10.79 -0.11 18.54
CA SER A 65 9.71 0.10 19.51
C SER A 65 9.65 -1.01 20.55
N LEU A 66 9.70 -2.27 20.12
CA LEU A 66 9.69 -3.42 21.02
C LEU A 66 10.97 -3.51 21.85
N GLY A 67 12.13 -3.27 21.25
CA GLY A 67 13.42 -3.28 21.93
C GLY A 67 13.46 -2.27 23.08
N LEU A 68 13.04 -1.03 22.82
CA LEU A 68 12.92 -0.01 23.86
C LEU A 68 11.88 -0.38 24.93
N GLY A 69 10.74 -0.95 24.52
CA GLY A 69 9.69 -1.39 25.43
C GLY A 69 10.18 -2.46 26.40
N ILE A 70 10.80 -3.52 25.87
CA ILE A 70 11.36 -4.63 26.67
C ILE A 70 12.50 -4.11 27.56
N TYR A 71 13.42 -3.32 27.01
CA TYR A 71 14.55 -2.78 27.76
C TYR A 71 14.08 -1.90 28.94
N SER A 72 13.04 -1.09 28.75
CA SER A 72 12.47 -0.26 29.82
C SER A 72 11.95 -1.07 31.02
N LEU A 73 11.52 -2.32 30.79
CA LEU A 73 11.01 -3.20 31.85
C LEU A 73 12.13 -3.88 32.66
N THR A 74 13.37 -3.86 32.15
CA THR A 74 14.54 -4.49 32.79
C THR A 74 15.36 -3.53 33.65
N LEU A 75 15.08 -2.23 33.59
CA LEU A 75 15.83 -1.18 34.27
C LEU A 75 15.23 -0.81 35.64
N ASN A 76 16.09 -0.29 36.52
CA ASN A 76 15.69 0.33 37.78
C ASN A 76 14.93 1.65 37.54
N GLU A 77 14.10 2.08 38.52
CA GLU A 77 13.10 3.15 38.34
C GLU A 77 13.65 4.48 37.81
N GLU A 78 14.89 4.84 38.16
CA GLU A 78 15.48 6.13 37.78
C GLU A 78 15.89 6.14 36.30
N SER A 79 16.63 5.12 35.84
CA SER A 79 17.00 4.94 34.43
C SER A 79 15.81 4.54 33.54
N ALA A 80 14.76 3.96 34.12
CA ALA A 80 13.57 3.56 33.37
C ALA A 80 12.77 4.75 32.84
N LYS A 81 12.85 5.94 33.46
CA LYS A 81 12.06 7.12 33.06
C LYS A 81 12.41 7.63 31.67
N GLU A 82 13.70 7.80 31.38
CA GLU A 82 14.18 8.30 30.08
C GLU A 82 13.88 7.30 28.95
N ILE A 83 14.15 6.02 29.19
CA ILE A 83 13.87 4.95 28.22
C ILE A 83 12.35 4.81 27.98
N THR A 84 11.53 4.97 29.02
CA THR A 84 10.07 4.97 28.86
C THR A 84 9.60 6.14 28.01
N LEU A 85 10.20 7.33 28.15
CA LEU A 85 9.89 8.47 27.29
C LEU A 85 10.27 8.20 25.83
N ALA A 86 11.47 7.66 25.59
CA ALA A 86 11.91 7.26 24.25
C ALA A 86 10.97 6.21 23.64
N PHE A 87 10.59 5.19 24.41
CA PHE A 87 9.58 4.21 24.02
C PHE A 87 8.26 4.90 23.62
N ASN A 88 7.78 5.84 24.44
CA ASN A 88 6.51 6.53 24.18
C ASN A 88 6.51 7.28 22.84
N ILE A 89 7.59 7.98 22.55
CA ILE A 89 7.76 8.72 21.29
C ILE A 89 7.80 7.73 20.12
N VAL A 90 8.64 6.70 20.22
CA VAL A 90 8.86 5.75 19.12
C VAL A 90 7.60 4.93 18.83
N TYR A 91 6.85 4.46 19.84
CA TYR A 91 5.61 3.73 19.56
C TYR A 91 4.53 4.63 18.95
N LEU A 92 4.40 5.89 19.38
CA LEU A 92 3.43 6.81 18.78
C LEU A 92 3.77 7.10 17.33
N VAL A 93 5.06 7.30 17.03
CA VAL A 93 5.55 7.43 15.65
C VAL A 93 5.23 6.17 14.85
N TYR A 94 5.47 4.98 15.40
CA TYR A 94 5.14 3.71 14.76
C TYR A 94 3.64 3.60 14.44
N VAL A 95 2.77 3.86 15.40
CA VAL A 95 1.31 3.78 15.23
C VAL A 95 0.84 4.78 14.17
N GLY A 96 1.26 6.05 14.27
CA GLY A 96 0.92 7.08 13.29
C GLY A 96 1.41 6.73 11.88
N TYR A 97 2.63 6.21 11.78
CA TYR A 97 3.21 5.71 10.53
C TYR A 97 2.36 4.59 9.91
N ILE A 98 1.98 3.57 10.69
CA ILE A 98 1.17 2.45 10.17
C ILE A 98 -0.19 2.96 9.65
N LEU A 99 -0.85 3.86 10.39
CA LEU A 99 -2.12 4.43 9.95
C LEU A 99 -1.98 5.21 8.63
N ILE A 100 -0.94 6.03 8.51
CA ILE A 100 -0.64 6.76 7.26
C ILE A 100 -0.37 5.79 6.11
N VAL A 101 0.44 4.75 6.34
CA VAL A 101 0.77 3.76 5.31
C VAL A 101 -0.47 3.01 4.84
N ILE A 102 -1.40 2.64 5.74
CA ILE A 102 -2.65 1.99 5.37
C ILE A 102 -3.53 2.93 4.52
N LEU A 103 -3.73 4.18 4.99
CA LEU A 103 -4.59 5.17 4.31
C LEU A 103 -4.05 5.60 2.94
N VAL A 104 -2.74 5.81 2.86
CA VAL A 104 -2.08 6.30 1.64
C VAL A 104 -1.77 5.15 0.71
N GLY A 105 -1.33 4.01 1.24
CA GLY A 105 -0.97 2.82 0.48
C GLY A 105 -2.10 2.35 -0.43
N GLU A 106 -3.36 2.55 0.00
CA GLU A 106 -4.53 2.21 -0.80
C GLU A 106 -4.52 2.86 -2.19
N LYS A 107 -4.18 4.14 -2.24
CA LYS A 107 -4.20 4.94 -3.46
C LYS A 107 -3.06 4.59 -4.41
N TYR A 108 -1.90 4.24 -3.86
CA TYR A 108 -0.71 3.96 -4.66
C TYR A 108 -0.74 2.54 -5.22
N TYR A 109 -1.27 1.56 -4.49
CA TYR A 109 -1.23 0.17 -4.93
C TYR A 109 -2.03 -0.06 -6.22
N LYS A 110 -3.13 0.68 -6.44
CA LYS A 110 -3.99 0.52 -7.62
C LYS A 110 -3.24 0.73 -8.94
N SER A 111 -2.26 1.64 -8.91
CA SER A 111 -1.40 1.96 -10.04
C SER A 111 -0.09 1.17 -10.09
N MET A 112 0.16 0.32 -9.09
CA MET A 112 1.46 -0.35 -8.94
C MET A 112 1.69 -1.38 -10.04
N ILE A 113 0.67 -2.21 -10.30
CA ILE A 113 0.66 -3.23 -11.35
C ILE A 113 -0.70 -3.19 -12.03
N VAL A 114 -0.70 -3.16 -13.36
CA VAL A 114 -1.91 -3.35 -14.18
C VAL A 114 -1.60 -4.46 -15.17
N VAL A 115 -2.52 -5.42 -15.30
CA VAL A 115 -2.35 -6.55 -16.21
C VAL A 115 -3.42 -6.48 -17.28
N GLN A 116 -3.03 -6.64 -18.54
CA GLN A 116 -3.95 -6.82 -19.65
C GLN A 116 -3.93 -8.29 -20.10
N GLN A 117 -5.12 -8.89 -20.18
CA GLN A 117 -5.32 -10.23 -20.73
C GLN A 117 -6.66 -10.27 -21.48
N ASN A 118 -6.66 -10.78 -22.71
CA ASN A 118 -7.87 -10.93 -23.54
C ASN A 118 -8.72 -9.64 -23.58
N ASP A 119 -8.09 -8.50 -23.84
CA ASP A 119 -8.72 -7.17 -23.86
C ASP A 119 -9.40 -6.74 -22.56
N ILE A 120 -9.06 -7.36 -21.43
CA ILE A 120 -9.51 -6.93 -20.10
C ILE A 120 -8.32 -6.42 -19.31
N TYR A 121 -8.45 -5.22 -18.73
CA TYR A 121 -7.52 -4.68 -17.76
C TYR A 121 -7.91 -5.13 -16.36
N TYR A 122 -6.95 -5.73 -15.66
CA TYR A 122 -7.05 -6.19 -14.28
C TYR A 122 -6.20 -5.30 -13.38
N PHE A 123 -6.84 -4.73 -12.36
CA PHE A 123 -6.21 -3.86 -11.36
C PHE A 123 -6.00 -4.61 -10.04
N VAL A 124 -5.08 -4.11 -9.23
CA VAL A 124 -4.72 -4.75 -7.95
C VAL A 124 -5.87 -4.74 -6.94
N ASP A 125 -6.76 -3.75 -6.95
CA ASP A 125 -7.95 -3.77 -6.08
C ASP A 125 -8.97 -4.86 -6.47
N GLY A 126 -8.83 -5.47 -7.64
CA GLY A 126 -9.72 -6.50 -8.17
C GLY A 126 -10.68 -5.98 -9.24
N THR A 127 -10.64 -4.68 -9.55
CA THR A 127 -11.42 -4.10 -10.64
C THR A 127 -10.99 -4.70 -11.97
N LYS A 128 -11.97 -4.97 -12.83
CA LYS A 128 -11.78 -5.49 -14.19
C LYS A 128 -12.50 -4.57 -15.16
N ILE A 129 -11.82 -4.12 -16.21
CA ILE A 129 -12.40 -3.21 -17.20
C ILE A 129 -12.08 -3.75 -18.59
N ALA A 130 -13.08 -4.12 -19.37
CA ALA A 130 -12.87 -4.52 -20.76
C ALA A 130 -12.51 -3.30 -21.62
N LYS A 131 -11.54 -3.41 -22.53
CA LYS A 131 -11.14 -2.34 -23.46
C LYS A 131 -12.32 -1.80 -24.25
N SER A 132 -13.21 -2.68 -24.71
CA SER A 132 -14.42 -2.32 -25.46
C SER A 132 -15.40 -1.47 -24.66
N GLN A 133 -15.35 -1.52 -23.33
CA GLN A 133 -16.19 -0.71 -22.45
C GLN A 133 -15.59 0.67 -22.17
N ILE A 134 -14.32 0.91 -22.50
CA ILE A 134 -13.65 2.17 -22.19
C ILE A 134 -14.09 3.26 -23.16
N VAL A 135 -14.69 4.31 -22.59
CA VAL A 135 -15.10 5.51 -23.32
C VAL A 135 -13.90 6.45 -23.51
N GLY A 136 -13.00 6.51 -22.52
CA GLY A 136 -11.78 7.29 -22.67
C GLY A 136 -10.94 7.39 -21.41
N PHE A 137 -9.71 7.88 -21.60
CA PHE A 137 -8.74 8.16 -20.56
C PHE A 137 -8.55 9.67 -20.41
N ASN A 138 -8.87 10.18 -19.23
CA ASN A 138 -8.65 11.59 -18.87
C ASN A 138 -7.67 11.71 -17.72
N ASN A 139 -7.15 12.91 -17.50
CA ASN A 139 -6.35 13.22 -16.33
C ASN A 139 -6.85 14.51 -15.69
N THR A 140 -6.68 14.59 -14.38
CA THR A 140 -6.87 15.87 -13.68
C THR A 140 -5.93 16.94 -14.24
N LEU A 141 -6.29 18.22 -14.12
CA LEU A 141 -5.49 19.36 -14.59
C LEU A 141 -4.06 19.32 -14.03
N ARG A 142 -3.92 18.98 -12.74
CA ARG A 142 -2.62 18.83 -12.06
C ARG A 142 -1.92 17.49 -12.33
N ARG A 143 -2.46 16.63 -13.20
CA ARG A 143 -1.93 15.30 -13.53
C ARG A 143 -1.63 14.44 -12.31
N ASN A 144 -2.47 14.51 -11.28
CA ASN A 144 -2.31 13.73 -10.06
C ASN A 144 -3.02 12.39 -10.11
N VAL A 145 -4.08 12.30 -10.93
CA VAL A 145 -4.99 11.16 -11.06
C VAL A 145 -5.29 10.94 -12.54
N LEU A 146 -5.20 9.70 -12.98
CA LEU A 146 -5.72 9.20 -14.25
C LEU A 146 -7.14 8.68 -14.01
N ILE A 147 -8.04 9.11 -14.88
CA ILE A 147 -9.48 8.84 -14.83
C ILE A 147 -9.80 7.94 -16.01
N ILE A 148 -10.29 6.74 -15.73
CA ILE A 148 -10.76 5.79 -16.75
C ILE A 148 -12.28 5.83 -16.72
N ASN A 149 -12.89 6.33 -17.79
CA ASN A 149 -14.34 6.32 -17.96
C ASN A 149 -14.72 5.06 -18.75
N TYR A 150 -15.64 4.25 -18.21
CA TYR A 150 -16.04 2.99 -18.82
C TYR A 150 -17.53 2.71 -18.61
N LEU A 151 -18.12 1.91 -19.50
CA LEU A 151 -19.50 1.47 -19.40
C LEU A 151 -19.60 0.16 -18.62
N SER A 152 -20.29 0.19 -17.49
CA SER A 152 -20.63 -0.97 -16.67
C SER A 152 -22.15 -1.11 -16.62
N GLU A 153 -22.70 -2.24 -17.07
CA GLU A 153 -24.16 -2.50 -17.06
C GLU A 153 -24.99 -1.37 -17.72
N GLY A 154 -24.45 -0.75 -18.77
CA GLY A 154 -25.11 0.35 -19.48
C GLY A 154 -25.02 1.72 -18.77
N ARG A 155 -24.33 1.81 -17.64
CA ARG A 155 -24.06 3.07 -16.91
C ARG A 155 -22.62 3.49 -17.09
N ASN A 156 -22.39 4.80 -17.14
CA ASN A 156 -21.04 5.35 -17.20
C ASN A 156 -20.45 5.38 -15.78
N GLU A 157 -19.38 4.61 -15.59
CA GLU A 157 -18.61 4.52 -14.35
C GLU A 157 -17.24 5.16 -14.53
N VAL A 158 -16.66 5.59 -13.40
CA VAL A 158 -15.38 6.29 -13.36
C VAL A 158 -14.44 5.59 -12.39
N TYR A 159 -13.31 5.13 -12.91
CA TYR A 159 -12.26 4.52 -12.11
C TYR A 159 -11.07 5.47 -11.99
N TYR A 160 -10.65 5.72 -10.74
CA TYR A 160 -9.58 6.66 -10.41
C TYR A 160 -8.32 5.93 -9.99
N ILE A 161 -7.21 6.22 -10.66
CA ILE A 161 -5.88 5.71 -10.27
C ILE A 161 -4.86 6.82 -10.21
N LYS A 162 -3.80 6.63 -9.41
CA LYS A 162 -2.69 7.56 -9.38
C LYS A 162 -2.12 7.72 -10.79
N TYR A 163 -2.00 8.96 -11.25
CA TYR A 163 -1.45 9.23 -12.57
C TYR A 163 0.01 8.82 -12.63
N HIS A 164 0.36 8.10 -13.69
CA HIS A 164 1.74 7.86 -14.11
C HIS A 164 1.78 8.00 -15.63
N TRP A 165 2.71 8.79 -16.15
CA TRP A 165 2.78 9.07 -17.59
C TRP A 165 2.93 7.77 -18.39
N SER A 166 3.85 6.89 -17.98
CA SER A 166 4.07 5.62 -18.67
C SER A 166 2.89 4.65 -18.56
N LEU A 167 2.01 4.80 -17.55
CA LEU A 167 0.78 4.01 -17.48
C LEU A 167 -0.23 4.49 -18.52
N LYS A 168 -0.34 5.81 -18.71
CA LYS A 168 -1.17 6.38 -19.76
C LYS A 168 -0.68 5.94 -21.14
N ASP A 169 0.62 6.02 -21.39
CA ASP A 169 1.21 5.61 -22.66
C ASP A 169 1.00 4.10 -22.90
N TRP A 170 1.15 3.29 -21.85
CA TRP A 170 0.87 1.85 -21.91
C TRP A 170 -0.57 1.53 -22.33
N PHE A 171 -1.57 2.31 -21.88
CA PHE A 171 -2.96 2.14 -22.33
C PHE A 171 -3.18 2.50 -23.81
N LEU A 172 -2.35 3.39 -24.37
CA LEU A 172 -2.50 3.91 -25.74
C LEU A 172 -1.70 3.11 -26.78
N GLU A 173 -0.64 2.43 -26.36
CA GLU A 173 0.10 1.49 -27.20
C GLU A 173 -0.83 0.38 -27.71
N LYS A 174 -1.02 0.33 -29.03
CA LYS A 174 -1.74 -0.76 -29.71
C LYS A 174 -0.99 -2.08 -29.49
N ASP A 175 -1.74 -3.15 -29.28
CA ASP A 175 -1.17 -4.49 -29.28
C ASP A 175 -0.67 -4.76 -30.71
N ASN A 176 0.66 -4.84 -30.87
CA ASN A 176 1.29 -5.29 -32.12
C ASN A 176 1.16 -6.81 -32.26
#